data_AF-A0A943IWA9-F1
#
_entry.id   AF-A0A943IWA9-F1
#
_cell.length_a   1.000
_cell.length_b   1.000
_cell.length_c   1.000
_cell.angle_alpha   90.00
_cell.angle_beta   90.00
_cell.angle_gamma   90.00
#
_symmetry.space_group_name_H-M   'P 1'
#
loop_
_entity.id
_entity.type
_entity.pdbx_description
1 polymer ?
#
loop_
_entity_poly.entity_id
_entity_poly.type
_entity_poly.pdbx_seq_one_letter_code
_entity_poly.pdbx_strand_id
1 'polypeptide(L)'
;MFEYLQLEVNLTVDGCREPIITWNNIIIDGHNRYEICNRLHIPYAVRKMPFENREQAIVWICSNQLGRRNITEETRRYLIGKQYELEKVARKHPPNINGF
;
A
#
# COMPACT_ATOMS: atom_id res chain seq x y z
N MET A 1 -14.31 12.49 9.42
CA MET A 1 -14.67 12.54 10.86
C MET A 1 -15.49 11.32 11.27
N PHE A 2 -16.62 11.02 10.62
CA PHE A 2 -17.42 9.82 10.93
C PHE A 2 -16.69 8.48 10.70
N GLU A 3 -15.95 8.36 9.59
CA GLU A 3 -15.27 7.10 9.23
C GLU A 3 -14.13 6.72 10.20
N TYR A 4 -13.42 7.72 10.74
CA TYR A 4 -12.38 7.48 11.75
C TYR A 4 -12.99 7.01 13.08
N LEU A 5 -14.10 7.64 13.51
CA LEU A 5 -14.78 7.25 14.74
C LEU A 5 -15.38 5.84 14.62
N GLN A 6 -15.98 5.51 13.48
CA GLN A 6 -16.47 4.16 13.21
C GLN A 6 -15.33 3.14 13.23
N LEU A 7 -14.17 3.48 12.65
CA LEU A 7 -12.99 2.63 12.69
C LEU A 7 -12.51 2.40 14.13
N GLU A 8 -12.47 3.43 14.97
CA GLU A 8 -12.08 3.33 16.38
C GLU A 8 -13.01 2.42 17.18
N VAL A 9 -14.32 2.56 16.99
CA VAL A 9 -15.32 1.66 17.61
C VAL A 9 -15.09 0.23 17.15
N ASN A 10 -14.93 0.00 15.85
CA ASN A 10 -14.68 -1.34 15.31
C ASN A 10 -13.40 -1.95 15.89
N LEU A 11 -12.30 -1.20 15.96
CA LEU A 11 -11.04 -1.69 16.53
C LEU A 11 -11.15 -2.01 18.02
N THR A 12 -11.94 -1.24 18.77
CA THR A 12 -12.15 -1.46 20.21
C THR A 12 -12.99 -2.71 20.47
N VAL A 13 -14.00 -2.96 19.64
CA VAL A 13 -14.93 -4.10 19.80
C VAL A 13 -14.34 -5.39 19.23
N ASP A 14 -13.79 -5.33 18.02
CA ASP A 14 -13.38 -6.50 17.24
C ASP A 14 -11.87 -6.75 17.23
N GLY A 15 -11.07 -5.81 17.74
CA GLY A 15 -9.62 -5.80 17.64
C GLY A 15 -9.10 -5.46 16.23
N CYS A 16 -7.78 -5.34 16.09
CA CYS A 16 -7.14 -5.10 14.79
C CYS A 16 -7.01 -6.41 14.00
N ARG A 17 -8.10 -6.82 13.32
CA ARG A 17 -8.12 -8.05 12.51
C ARG A 17 -7.22 -8.00 11.28
N GLU A 18 -7.16 -6.82 10.66
CA GLU A 18 -6.35 -6.60 9.46
C GLU A 18 -4.93 -6.17 9.88
N PRO A 19 -3.88 -6.81 9.35
CA PRO A 19 -2.52 -6.43 9.69
C PRO A 19 -2.17 -5.05 9.12
N ILE A 20 -1.27 -4.35 9.80
CA ILE A 20 -0.64 -3.13 9.30
C ILE A 20 0.42 -3.53 8.28
N ILE A 21 0.34 -2.95 7.08
CA ILE A 21 1.23 -3.32 5.99
C ILE A 21 2.43 -2.38 5.99
N THR A 22 3.63 -2.93 5.97
CA THR A 22 4.89 -2.17 6.00
C THR A 22 5.88 -2.61 4.94
N TRP A 23 6.76 -1.70 4.53
CA TRP A 23 7.92 -1.96 3.68
C TRP A 23 9.09 -1.14 4.16
N ASN A 24 10.23 -1.77 4.45
CA ASN A 24 11.43 -1.08 4.95
C ASN A 24 11.14 -0.08 6.09
N ASN A 25 10.33 -0.50 7.07
CA ASN A 25 9.86 0.31 8.21
C ASN A 25 8.95 1.50 7.85
N ILE A 26 8.50 1.62 6.60
CA ILE A 26 7.50 2.58 6.16
C ILE A 26 6.14 1.89 6.18
N ILE A 27 5.13 2.53 6.77
CA ILE A 27 3.74 2.06 6.71
C ILE A 27 3.20 2.35 5.32
N ILE A 28 2.67 1.32 4.68
CA ILE A 28 2.08 1.37 3.34
C ILE A 28 0.55 1.37 3.40
N ASP A 29 -0.03 0.61 4.32
CA ASP A 29 -1.47 0.57 4.54
C ASP A 29 -1.79 0.39 6.03
N GLY A 30 -2.88 1.02 6.48
CA GLY A 30 -3.34 0.93 7.86
C GLY A 30 -2.85 2.03 8.80
N HIS A 31 -2.50 3.22 8.29
CA HIS A 31 -2.06 4.36 9.14
C HIS A 31 -3.04 4.71 10.27
N ASN A 32 -4.35 4.81 9.97
CA ASN A 32 -5.35 5.10 11.00
C ASN A 32 -5.45 3.96 12.02
N ARG A 33 -5.37 2.70 11.56
CA ARG A 33 -5.36 1.53 12.46
C ARG A 33 -4.12 1.57 13.36
N TYR A 34 -2.95 1.86 12.81
CA TYR A 34 -1.70 2.01 13.55
C TYR A 34 -1.82 3.05 14.67
N GLU A 35 -2.31 4.25 14.33
CA GLU A 35 -2.45 5.34 15.28
C GLU A 35 -3.43 4.99 16.41
N ILE A 36 -4.61 4.49 16.06
CA ILE A 36 -5.65 4.12 17.03
C ILE A 36 -5.18 2.95 17.90
N CYS A 37 -4.61 1.91 17.31
CA CYS A 37 -4.18 0.74 18.06
C CYS A 37 -3.03 1.06 19.01
N ASN A 38 -2.09 1.92 18.61
CA ASN A 38 -1.05 2.39 19.52
C ASN A 38 -1.62 3.25 20.64
N ARG A 39 -2.54 4.18 20.34
CA ARG A 39 -3.16 5.03 21.36
C ARG A 39 -3.97 4.23 22.38
N LEU A 40 -4.73 3.25 21.90
CA LEU A 40 -5.62 2.40 22.72
C LEU A 40 -4.94 1.12 23.23
N HIS A 41 -3.66 0.92 22.94
CA HIS A 41 -2.89 -0.28 23.30
C HIS A 41 -3.54 -1.60 22.83
N ILE A 42 -4.18 -1.56 21.66
CA ILE A 42 -4.80 -2.73 21.03
C ILE A 42 -3.70 -3.52 20.31
N PRO A 43 -3.54 -4.83 20.56
CA PRO A 43 -2.59 -5.65 19.81
C PRO A 43 -2.94 -5.69 18.32
N TYR A 44 -1.92 -5.61 17.47
CA TYR A 44 -2.07 -5.71 16.02
C TYR A 44 -0.94 -6.53 15.40
N ALA A 45 -1.25 -7.17 14.28
CA ALA A 45 -0.25 -7.82 13.46
C ALA A 45 0.38 -6.83 12.48
N VAL A 46 1.67 -7.01 12.17
CA VAL A 46 2.36 -6.27 11.12
C VAL A 46 2.78 -7.25 10.03
N ARG A 47 2.40 -6.96 8.79
CA ARG A 47 2.82 -7.71 7.61
C ARG A 47 3.84 -6.89 6.83
N LYS A 48 5.06 -7.42 6.73
CA LYS A 48 6.11 -6.84 5.89
C LYS A 48 5.93 -7.33 4.47
N MET A 49 5.89 -6.40 3.52
CA MET A 49 5.84 -6.69 2.10
C MET A 49 7.24 -6.53 1.50
N PRO A 50 7.78 -7.57 0.83
CA PRO A 50 9.12 -7.53 0.25
C PRO A 50 9.07 -6.89 -1.14
N PHE A 51 8.84 -5.57 -1.21
CA PHE A 51 8.98 -4.86 -2.48
C PHE A 51 10.46 -4.65 -2.80
N GLU A 52 10.85 -4.93 -4.04
CA GLU A 52 12.23 -4.75 -4.49
C GLU A 52 12.57 -3.27 -4.68
N ASN A 53 11.58 -2.46 -5.07
CA ASN A 53 11.74 -1.04 -5.34
C ASN A 53 10.45 -0.25 -5.04
N ARG A 54 10.57 1.07 -5.07
CA ARG A 54 9.46 2.00 -4.75
C ARG A 54 8.32 1.85 -5.76
N GLU A 55 8.63 1.53 -7.01
CA GLU A 55 7.68 1.34 -8.08
C GLU A 55 6.74 0.16 -7.79
N GLN A 56 7.28 -0.99 -7.37
CA GLN A 56 6.47 -2.15 -6.96
C GLN A 56 5.59 -1.84 -5.76
N ALA A 57 6.11 -1.09 -4.77
CA ALA A 57 5.30 -0.63 -3.64
C ALA A 57 4.14 0.27 -4.11
N ILE A 58 4.39 1.19 -5.04
CA ILE A 58 3.35 2.03 -5.64
C ILE A 58 2.34 1.17 -6.38
N VAL A 59 2.76 0.25 -7.25
CA VAL A 59 1.84 -0.66 -7.97
C VAL A 59 0.97 -1.42 -6.99
N TRP A 60 1.53 -1.94 -5.89
CA TRP A 60 0.77 -2.64 -4.86
C TRP A 60 -0.24 -1.74 -4.17
N ILE A 61 0.15 -0.51 -3.76
CA ILE A 61 -0.78 0.48 -3.18
C ILE A 61 -1.93 0.71 -4.15
N CYS A 62 -1.60 0.90 -5.42
CA CYS A 62 -2.56 1.18 -6.48
C CYS A 62 -3.51 0.01 -6.74
N SER A 63 -3.02 -1.22 -6.78
CA SER A 63 -3.85 -2.43 -6.86
C SER A 63 -4.73 -2.60 -5.62
N ASN A 64 -4.20 -2.32 -4.42
CA ASN A 64 -4.95 -2.38 -3.17
C ASN A 64 -6.07 -1.33 -3.13
N GLN A 65 -5.83 -0.13 -3.68
CA GLN A 65 -6.85 0.90 -3.85
C GLN A 65 -7.83 0.58 -4.99
N LEU A 66 -7.39 -0.03 -6.10
CA LEU A 66 -8.24 -0.48 -7.20
C LEU A 66 -9.17 -1.64 -6.80
N GLY A 67 -8.76 -2.45 -5.83
CA GLY A 67 -9.61 -3.47 -5.19
C GLY A 67 -10.75 -2.86 -4.38
N ARG A 68 -10.66 -1.57 -4.00
CA ARG A 68 -11.81 -0.83 -3.48
C ARG A 68 -12.73 -0.51 -4.65
N ARG A 69 -13.98 -0.97 -4.57
CA ARG A 69 -15.03 -0.80 -5.60
C ARG A 69 -15.36 0.68 -5.94
N ASN A 70 -14.71 1.65 -5.30
CA ASN A 70 -15.01 3.08 -5.41
C ASN A 70 -13.85 3.91 -5.98
N ILE A 71 -13.05 3.34 -6.87
CA ILE A 71 -11.97 4.05 -7.58
C ILE A 71 -12.52 4.86 -8.76
N THR A 72 -12.15 6.14 -8.83
CA THR A 72 -12.49 7.01 -9.97
C THR A 72 -11.76 6.57 -11.24
N GLU A 73 -12.43 6.72 -12.38
CA GLU A 73 -11.90 6.28 -13.67
C GLU A 73 -10.62 7.03 -14.06
N GLU A 74 -10.46 8.29 -13.62
CA GLU A 74 -9.23 9.07 -13.74
C GLU A 74 -8.04 8.43 -13.02
N THR A 75 -8.24 7.96 -11.78
CA THR A 75 -7.17 7.31 -11.02
C THR A 75 -6.76 6.02 -11.72
N ARG A 76 -7.73 5.25 -12.22
CA ARG A 76 -7.43 4.04 -13.02
C ARG A 76 -6.59 4.37 -14.27
N ARG A 77 -6.94 5.41 -15.03
CA ARG A 77 -6.19 5.84 -16.23
C ARG A 77 -4.79 6.35 -15.88
N TYR A 78 -4.64 7.11 -14.80
CA TYR A 78 -3.35 7.58 -14.33
C TYR A 78 -2.39 6.43 -13.99
N LEU A 79 -2.91 5.38 -13.35
CA LEU A 79 -2.12 4.20 -12.98
C LEU A 79 -1.66 3.39 -14.19
N ILE A 80 -2.52 3.22 -15.18
CA ILE A 80 -2.17 2.58 -16.46
C ILE A 80 -1.06 3.39 -17.16
N GLY A 81 -1.20 4.71 -17.23
CA GLY A 81 -0.18 5.58 -17.82
C GLY A 81 1.17 5.49 -17.08
N LYS A 82 1.13 5.44 -15.74
CA LYS A 82 2.35 5.32 -14.92
C LYS A 82 3.06 3.98 -15.11
N GLN A 83 2.31 2.88 -15.27
CA GLN A 83 2.88 1.56 -15.55
C GLN A 83 3.58 1.54 -16.92
N TYR A 84 2.96 2.14 -17.94
CA TYR A 84 3.54 2.24 -19.29
C TYR A 84 4.85 3.06 -19.33
N GLU A 85 4.91 4.19 -18.61
CA GLU A 85 6.13 4.99 -18.55
C GLU A 85 7.29 4.25 -17.88
N LEU A 86 7.02 3.47 -16.83
CA LEU A 86 8.03 2.65 -16.15
C LEU A 86 8.57 1.52 -17.05
N GLU A 87 7.70 0.83 -17.81
CA GLU A 87 8.14 -0.17 -18.79
C GLU A 87 9.01 0.45 -19.90
N LYS A 88 8.71 1.69 -20.31
CA LYS A 88 9.50 2.42 -21.29
C LYS A 88 10.90 2.77 -20.78
N VAL A 89 11.02 3.15 -19.51
CA VAL A 89 12.32 3.44 -18.88
C VAL A 89 13.14 2.16 -18.75
N ALA A 90 12.51 1.02 -18.38
CA ALA A 90 13.17 -0.28 -18.31
C ALA A 90 13.72 -0.73 -19.68
N ARG A 91 13.02 -0.42 -20.78
CA ARG A 91 13.51 -0.71 -22.15
C ARG A 91 14.67 0.17 -22.62
N LYS A 92 14.93 1.32 -21.97
CA LYS A 92 16.05 2.21 -22.32
C LYS A 92 17.38 1.81 -21.65
N HIS A 93 17.37 0.90 -20.69
CA HIS A 93 18.58 0.28 -20.14
C HIS A 93 18.52 -1.22 -20.41
N PRO A 94 19.03 -1.71 -21.56
CA PRO A 94 19.25 -3.14 -21.71
C PRO A 94 20.15 -3.61 -20.55
N PRO A 95 19.90 -4.78 -19.93
CA PRO A 95 20.92 -5.39 -19.09
C PRO A 95 22.17 -5.53 -19.97
N ASN A 96 23.29 -5.00 -19.48
CA ASN A 96 24.58 -5.20 -20.11
C ASN A 96 24.92 -6.69 -20.00
N ILE A 97 24.43 -7.48 -20.96
CA ILE A 97 24.86 -8.86 -21.20
C ILE A 97 26.17 -8.82 -21.97
N ASN A 98 27.25 -8.34 -21.32
CA ASN A 98 28.64 -8.62 -21.67
C ASN A 98 29.55 -8.14 -20.54
N GLY A 99 30.01 -9.09 -19.71
CA GLY A 99 31.01 -8.82 -18.68
C GLY A 99 31.27 -10.03 -17.80
N PHE A 100 32.08 -10.96 -18.35
CA PHE A 100 32.60 -12.23 -17.81
C PHE A 100 31.74 -13.48 -17.96
#